data_AF-A0A7C5WXC6-F1
#
_entry.id   AF-A0A7C5WXC6-F1
#
_cell.length_a   1.000
_cell.length_b   1.000
_cell.length_c   1.000
_cell.angle_alpha   90.00
_cell.angle_beta   90.00
_cell.angle_gamma   90.00
#
_symmetry.space_group_name_H-M   'P 1'
#
loop_
_entity.id
_entity.type
_entity.pdbx_description
1 polymer ?
#
loop_
_entity_poly.entity_id
_entity_poly.type
_entity_poly.pdbx_seq_one_letter_code
_entity_poly.pdbx_strand_id
1 'polypeptide(L)'
;MKRGNDIVEFVRLMLGEQAANIFAELYKIGEEVNDEEIAKKLGLKLNEVRKQLYLLSEQGLVSYRRTKGKNGEWYTYYWKIEKDRLLGIICSRKMITLNKLRERLRYEETNTFYICPNCEIRFTFDEALENGFRCPRCGTSLEYFDNSRIVKFLHKKIAELEEIVHSEEKRGK
;
A
#
# COMPACT_ATOMS: atom_id res chain seq x y z
N MET A 1 -16.90 -7.65 -13.88
CA MET A 1 -17.37 -7.66 -12.47
C MET A 1 -16.28 -7.93 -11.42
N LYS A 2 -15.11 -8.55 -11.71
CA LYS A 2 -14.05 -8.80 -10.69
C LYS A 2 -13.27 -7.54 -10.24
N ARG A 3 -12.81 -6.70 -11.19
CA ARG A 3 -11.94 -5.52 -10.94
C ARG A 3 -12.44 -4.51 -9.89
N GLY A 4 -13.74 -4.22 -9.86
CA GLY A 4 -14.29 -3.24 -8.93
C GLY A 4 -14.27 -3.73 -7.48
N ASN A 5 -14.44 -5.04 -7.28
CA ASN A 5 -14.42 -5.64 -5.94
C ASN A 5 -12.98 -5.72 -5.40
N ASP A 6 -12.02 -6.04 -6.26
CA ASP A 6 -10.61 -6.16 -5.89
C ASP A 6 -10.01 -4.81 -5.40
N ILE A 7 -10.40 -3.70 -6.03
CA ILE A 7 -9.92 -2.36 -5.63
C ILE A 7 -10.57 -1.92 -4.31
N VAL A 8 -11.87 -2.20 -4.11
CA VAL A 8 -12.54 -1.88 -2.85
C VAL A 8 -11.94 -2.67 -1.69
N GLU A 9 -11.62 -3.95 -1.90
CA GLU A 9 -10.91 -4.76 -0.90
C GLU A 9 -9.52 -4.20 -0.59
N PHE A 10 -8.78 -3.75 -1.61
CA PHE A 10 -7.50 -3.08 -1.39
C PHE A 10 -7.65 -1.83 -0.51
N VAL A 11 -8.66 -0.99 -0.78
CA VAL A 11 -8.94 0.19 0.05
C VAL A 11 -9.32 -0.21 1.48
N ARG A 12 -10.08 -1.29 1.65
CA ARG A 12 -10.46 -1.84 2.97
C ARG A 12 -9.25 -2.26 3.79
N LEU A 13 -8.31 -2.99 3.18
CA LEU A 13 -7.09 -3.43 3.85
C LEU A 13 -6.16 -2.27 4.22
N MET A 14 -6.16 -1.19 3.43
CA MET A 14 -5.27 -0.05 3.62
C MET A 14 -5.82 1.00 4.60
N LEU A 15 -7.11 1.33 4.49
CA LEU A 15 -7.73 2.50 5.12
C LEU A 15 -8.93 2.14 6.02
N GLY A 16 -9.26 0.86 6.10
CA GLY A 16 -10.36 0.36 6.92
C GLY A 16 -11.72 0.37 6.21
N GLU A 17 -12.70 -0.20 6.91
CA GLU A 17 -14.02 -0.53 6.33
C GLU A 17 -14.85 0.70 5.94
N GLN A 18 -14.83 1.75 6.77
CA GLN A 18 -15.60 2.95 6.49
C GLN A 18 -15.11 3.67 5.22
N ALA A 19 -13.78 3.79 5.06
CA ALA A 19 -13.18 4.37 3.86
C ALA A 19 -13.50 3.54 2.61
N ALA A 20 -13.48 2.21 2.72
CA ALA A 20 -13.84 1.32 1.62
C ALA A 20 -15.30 1.45 1.20
N ASN A 21 -16.22 1.60 2.15
CA ASN A 21 -17.65 1.77 1.85
C ASN A 21 -17.92 3.10 1.12
N ILE A 22 -17.28 4.19 1.56
CA ILE A 22 -17.36 5.49 0.89
C ILE A 22 -16.75 5.42 -0.51
N PHE A 23 -15.58 4.81 -0.64
CA PHE A 23 -14.92 4.61 -1.92
C PHE A 23 -15.76 3.77 -2.89
N ALA A 24 -16.37 2.69 -2.40
CA ALA A 24 -17.22 1.81 -3.22
C ALA A 24 -18.44 2.55 -3.79
N GLU A 25 -19.10 3.38 -2.97
CA GLU A 25 -20.24 4.18 -3.43
C GLU A 25 -19.80 5.21 -4.47
N LEU A 26 -18.70 5.94 -4.24
CA LEU A 26 -18.13 6.85 -5.24
C LEU A 26 -17.74 6.13 -6.54
N TYR A 27 -17.18 4.93 -6.44
CA TYR A 27 -16.72 4.15 -7.59
C TYR A 27 -17.90 3.69 -8.46
N LYS A 28 -19.02 3.36 -7.80
CA LYS A 28 -20.28 2.99 -8.43
C LYS A 28 -20.94 4.18 -9.11
N ILE A 29 -20.96 5.35 -8.47
CA ILE A 29 -21.56 6.56 -9.05
C ILE A 29 -20.79 7.01 -10.29
N GLY A 30 -19.46 7.04 -10.23
CA GLY A 30 -18.61 7.35 -11.39
C GLY A 30 -18.63 8.82 -11.84
N GLU A 31 -19.41 9.67 -11.19
CA GLU A 31 -19.52 11.10 -11.41
C GLU A 31 -19.16 11.89 -10.14
N GLU A 32 -19.22 13.23 -10.22
CA GLU A 32 -18.95 14.12 -9.10
C GLU A 32 -20.14 14.16 -8.13
N VAL A 33 -19.87 13.94 -6.84
CA VAL A 33 -20.90 13.86 -5.79
C VAL A 33 -20.52 14.77 -4.64
N ASN A 34 -21.51 15.45 -4.04
CA ASN A 34 -21.25 16.24 -2.84
C ASN A 34 -21.15 15.34 -1.58
N ASP A 35 -20.46 15.83 -0.56
CA ASP A 35 -20.24 15.12 0.70
C ASP A 35 -21.55 14.86 1.48
N GLU A 36 -22.54 15.74 1.35
CA GLU A 36 -23.87 15.60 1.96
C GLU A 36 -24.68 14.43 1.36
N GLU A 37 -24.64 14.24 0.05
CA GLU A 37 -25.30 13.14 -0.67
C GLU A 37 -24.66 11.80 -0.32
N ILE A 38 -23.32 11.78 -0.21
CA ILE A 38 -22.59 10.58 0.23
C ILE A 38 -23.00 10.22 1.66
N ALA A 39 -23.03 11.20 2.57
CA ALA A 39 -23.46 11.00 3.95
C ALA A 39 -24.90 10.49 4.04
N LYS A 40 -25.81 11.09 3.28
CA LYS A 40 -27.23 10.70 3.23
C LYS A 40 -27.41 9.28 2.68
N LYS A 41 -26.71 8.91 1.61
CA LYS A 41 -26.78 7.58 1.00
C LYS A 41 -26.25 6.49 1.93
N LEU A 42 -25.17 6.77 2.66
CA LEU A 42 -24.52 5.80 3.53
C LEU A 42 -25.04 5.82 4.98
N GLY A 43 -25.94 6.75 5.33
CA GLY A 43 -26.44 6.90 6.70
C GLY A 43 -25.35 7.30 7.70
N LEU A 44 -24.29 7.99 7.22
CA LEU A 44 -23.13 8.38 8.02
C LEU A 44 -23.21 9.85 8.44
N LYS A 45 -22.49 10.21 9.50
CA LYS A 45 -22.34 11.62 9.89
C LYS A 45 -21.45 12.34 8.87
N LEU A 46 -21.85 13.54 8.47
CA LEU A 46 -21.13 14.35 7.48
C LEU A 46 -19.63 14.54 7.82
N ASN A 47 -19.32 14.79 9.10
CA ASN A 47 -17.94 14.97 9.55
C ASN A 47 -17.09 13.70 9.40
N GLU A 48 -17.69 12.52 9.61
CA GLU A 48 -17.00 11.25 9.43
C GLU A 48 -16.73 11.00 7.94
N VAL A 49 -17.73 11.27 7.09
CA VAL A 49 -17.57 11.18 5.63
C VAL A 49 -16.46 12.10 5.13
N ARG A 50 -16.45 13.37 5.55
CA ARG A 50 -15.38 14.32 5.20
C ARG A 50 -14.00 13.83 5.61
N LYS A 51 -13.85 13.32 6.84
CA LYS A 51 -12.58 12.77 7.33
C LYS A 51 -12.08 11.65 6.41
N GLN A 52 -12.95 10.71 6.04
CA GLN A 52 -12.58 9.61 5.15
C GLN A 52 -12.31 10.08 3.72
N LEU A 53 -13.06 11.05 3.21
CA LEU A 53 -12.85 11.62 1.88
C LEU A 53 -11.50 12.34 1.76
N TYR A 54 -11.09 13.10 2.79
CA TYR A 54 -9.75 13.69 2.83
C TYR A 54 -8.66 12.61 2.88
N LEU A 55 -8.83 11.58 3.71
CA LEU A 55 -7.90 10.45 3.79
C LEU A 55 -7.75 9.75 2.43
N LEU A 56 -8.87 9.47 1.74
CA LEU A 56 -8.85 8.88 0.40
C LEU A 56 -8.16 9.80 -0.61
N SER A 57 -8.31 11.12 -0.47
CA SER A 57 -7.69 12.10 -1.35
C SER A 57 -6.19 12.22 -1.14
N GLU A 58 -5.71 12.20 0.11
CA GLU A 58 -4.28 12.15 0.44
C GLU A 58 -3.59 10.93 -0.18
N GLN A 59 -4.31 9.81 -0.31
CA GLN A 59 -3.82 8.61 -0.97
C GLN A 59 -3.90 8.65 -2.51
N GLY A 60 -4.46 9.71 -3.08
CA GLY A 60 -4.68 9.88 -4.52
C GLY A 60 -5.85 9.07 -5.08
N LEU A 61 -6.67 8.46 -4.22
CA LEU A 61 -7.77 7.59 -4.63
C LEU A 61 -9.02 8.38 -5.06
N VAL A 62 -9.19 9.59 -4.50
CA VAL A 62 -10.34 10.48 -4.76
C VAL A 62 -9.84 11.90 -5.02
N SER A 63 -10.34 12.53 -6.06
CA SER A 63 -10.14 13.95 -6.37
C SER A 63 -11.31 14.77 -5.84
N TYR A 64 -11.07 16.04 -5.50
CA TYR A 64 -12.16 16.97 -5.20
C TYR A 64 -11.97 18.31 -5.89
N ARG A 65 -13.09 18.99 -6.12
CA ARG A 65 -13.15 20.41 -6.48
C ARG A 65 -14.10 21.14 -5.56
N ARG A 66 -13.90 22.45 -5.40
CA ARG A 66 -14.81 23.32 -4.64
C ARG A 66 -15.44 24.36 -5.55
N THR A 67 -16.72 24.66 -5.33
CA THR A 67 -17.41 25.78 -6.00
C THR A 67 -17.98 26.72 -4.96
N LYS A 68 -17.91 28.03 -5.23
CA LYS A 68 -18.61 29.03 -4.42
C LYS A 68 -20.11 28.90 -4.64
N GLY A 69 -20.88 28.92 -3.55
CA GLY A 69 -22.34 29.01 -3.61
C GLY A 69 -22.78 30.31 -4.31
N LYS A 70 -24.01 30.35 -4.81
CA LYS A 70 -24.60 31.50 -5.52
C LYS A 70 -24.55 32.81 -4.71
N ASN A 71 -24.55 32.70 -3.37
CA ASN A 71 -24.52 33.84 -2.45
C ASN A 71 -23.10 34.15 -1.93
N GLY A 72 -22.08 33.40 -2.36
CA GLY A 72 -20.68 33.64 -2.01
C GLY A 72 -20.23 33.21 -0.59
N GLU A 73 -21.15 32.89 0.31
CA GLU A 73 -20.85 32.64 1.73
C GLU A 73 -20.35 31.22 2.06
N TRP A 74 -20.60 30.22 1.21
CA TRP A 74 -20.15 28.84 1.46
C TRP A 74 -19.56 28.18 0.22
N TYR A 75 -18.70 27.18 0.46
CA TYR A 75 -18.13 26.31 -0.55
C TYR A 75 -18.85 24.95 -0.55
N THR A 76 -19.20 24.47 -1.73
CA THR A 76 -19.65 23.09 -1.93
C THR A 76 -18.49 22.27 -2.47
N TYR A 77 -18.20 21.14 -1.82
CA TYR A 77 -17.16 20.21 -2.22
C TYR A 77 -17.76 19.09 -3.04
N TYR A 78 -17.17 18.81 -4.20
CA TYR A 78 -17.54 17.72 -5.08
C TYR A 78 -16.38 16.74 -5.18
N TRP A 79 -16.68 15.47 -5.02
CA TRP A 79 -15.72 14.37 -4.93
C TRP A 79 -15.93 13.41 -6.11
N LYS A 80 -14.84 12.91 -6.70
CA LYS A 80 -14.89 11.91 -7.78
C LYS A 80 -13.70 10.97 -7.77
N ILE A 81 -13.88 9.80 -8.37
CA ILE A 81 -12.79 8.88 -8.67
C ILE A 81 -12.44 8.97 -10.14
N GLU A 82 -11.22 9.40 -10.43
CA GLU A 82 -10.64 9.33 -11.77
C GLU A 82 -10.12 7.90 -12.01
N LYS A 83 -10.94 7.06 -12.65
CA LYS A 83 -10.65 5.62 -12.83
C LYS A 83 -9.32 5.36 -13.55
N ASP A 84 -8.99 6.16 -14.56
CA ASP A 84 -7.73 6.00 -15.31
C ASP A 84 -6.51 6.33 -14.44
N ARG A 85 -6.60 7.42 -13.67
CA ARG A 85 -5.55 7.82 -12.71
C ARG A 85 -5.39 6.78 -11.60
N LEU A 86 -6.49 6.23 -11.11
CA LEU A 86 -6.51 5.19 -10.08
C LEU A 86 -5.75 3.93 -10.52
N LEU A 87 -5.95 3.47 -11.76
CA LEU A 87 -5.20 2.33 -12.31
C LEU A 87 -3.70 2.64 -12.37
N GLY A 88 -3.32 3.83 -12.81
CA GLY A 88 -1.93 4.26 -12.83
C GLY A 88 -1.28 4.25 -11.43
N ILE A 89 -2.00 4.72 -10.42
CA ILE A 89 -1.54 4.73 -9.01
C ILE A 89 -1.33 3.29 -8.51
N ILE A 90 -2.26 2.38 -8.79
CA ILE A 90 -2.15 0.98 -8.38
C ILE A 90 -0.94 0.31 -9.03
N CYS A 91 -0.76 0.48 -10.36
CA CYS A 91 0.40 -0.07 -11.07
C CYS A 91 1.71 0.50 -10.49
N SER A 92 1.77 1.81 -10.25
CA SER A 92 2.96 2.47 -9.69
C SER A 92 3.31 1.91 -8.31
N ARG A 93 2.31 1.72 -7.43
CA ARG A 93 2.51 1.12 -6.10
C ARG A 93 2.98 -0.33 -6.17
N LYS A 94 2.45 -1.13 -7.11
CA LYS A 94 2.93 -2.50 -7.35
C LYS A 94 4.38 -2.53 -7.82
N MET A 95 4.76 -1.66 -8.75
CA MET A 95 6.15 -1.54 -9.23
C MET A 95 7.12 -1.13 -8.11
N ILE A 96 6.72 -0.17 -7.26
CA ILE A 96 7.52 0.20 -6.07
C ILE A 96 7.70 -0.99 -5.13
N THR A 97 6.63 -1.75 -4.89
CA THR A 97 6.66 -2.94 -4.02
C THR A 97 7.59 -4.01 -4.60
N LEU A 98 7.48 -4.27 -5.91
CA LEU A 98 8.33 -5.21 -6.63
C LEU A 98 9.81 -4.82 -6.53
N ASN A 99 10.13 -3.54 -6.70
CA ASN A 99 11.50 -3.06 -6.58
C ASN A 99 12.04 -3.26 -5.16
N LYS A 100 11.26 -2.96 -4.11
CA LYS A 100 11.65 -3.22 -2.72
C LYS A 100 11.89 -4.70 -2.44
N LEU A 101 11.07 -5.59 -2.99
CA LEU A 101 11.26 -7.03 -2.86
C LEU A 101 12.54 -7.49 -3.56
N ARG A 102 12.82 -6.99 -4.77
CA ARG A 102 14.06 -7.28 -5.51
C ARG A 102 15.31 -6.75 -4.78
N GLU A 103 15.22 -5.55 -4.21
CA GLU A 103 16.29 -4.99 -3.36
C GLU A 103 16.53 -5.87 -2.14
N ARG A 104 15.46 -6.31 -1.47
CA ARG A 104 15.58 -7.22 -0.32
C ARG A 104 16.16 -8.57 -0.74
N LEU A 105 15.73 -9.14 -1.86
CA LEU A 105 16.25 -10.39 -2.38
C LEU A 105 17.75 -10.28 -2.64
N ARG A 106 18.17 -9.23 -3.36
CA ARG A 106 19.60 -8.97 -3.61
C ARG A 106 20.38 -8.87 -2.31
N TYR A 107 19.87 -8.15 -1.31
CA TYR A 107 20.49 -8.07 0.00
C TYR A 107 20.63 -9.44 0.69
N GLU A 108 19.63 -10.31 0.57
CA GLU A 108 19.69 -11.66 1.12
C GLU A 108 20.66 -12.57 0.34
N GLU A 109 20.78 -12.42 -0.98
CA GLU A 109 21.65 -13.25 -1.82
C GLU A 109 23.14 -12.85 -1.75
N THR A 110 23.42 -11.55 -1.61
CA THR A 110 24.80 -11.05 -1.57
C THR A 110 25.45 -11.14 -0.21
N ASN A 111 24.66 -11.26 0.86
CA ASN A 111 25.17 -11.27 2.23
C ASN A 111 25.08 -12.67 2.84
N THR A 112 26.13 -13.03 3.57
CA THR A 112 26.07 -14.13 4.53
C THR A 112 25.66 -13.56 5.89
N PHE A 113 24.85 -14.31 6.64
CA PHE A 113 24.29 -13.83 7.90
C PHE A 113 24.68 -14.70 9.07
N TYR A 114 24.75 -14.04 10.23
CA TYR A 114 24.86 -14.66 11.53
C TYR A 114 23.75 -14.13 12.44
N ILE A 115 23.38 -14.89 13.45
CA ILE A 115 22.33 -14.52 14.40
C ILE A 115 22.83 -14.72 15.84
N CYS A 116 22.45 -13.81 16.73
CA CYS A 116 22.61 -14.03 18.16
C CYS A 116 21.45 -14.89 18.66
N PRO A 117 21.68 -16.09 19.22
CA PRO A 117 20.60 -16.96 19.69
C PRO A 117 19.86 -16.39 20.91
N ASN A 118 20.48 -15.48 21.66
CA ASN A 118 19.87 -14.88 22.86
C ASN A 118 19.09 -13.60 22.56
N CYS A 119 19.52 -12.78 21.60
CA CYS A 119 18.87 -11.51 21.26
C CYS A 119 18.00 -11.58 20.01
N GLU A 120 18.09 -12.65 19.23
CA GLU A 120 17.41 -12.83 17.93
C GLU A 120 17.73 -11.72 16.90
N ILE A 121 18.88 -11.07 17.05
CA ILE A 121 19.37 -10.03 16.11
C ILE A 121 20.28 -10.69 15.08
N ARG A 122 20.00 -10.41 13.81
CA ARG A 122 20.84 -10.80 12.67
C ARG A 122 21.91 -9.77 12.38
N PHE A 123 23.07 -10.25 11.96
CA PHE A 123 24.22 -9.49 11.53
C PHE A 123 24.69 -9.99 10.16
N THR A 124 25.20 -9.12 9.31
CA THR A 124 25.93 -9.54 8.11
C THR A 124 27.28 -10.15 8.50
N PHE A 125 27.95 -10.81 7.56
CA PHE A 125 29.30 -11.32 7.79
C PHE A 125 30.26 -10.20 8.19
N ASP A 126 30.22 -9.05 7.51
CA ASP A 126 31.10 -7.92 7.82
C ASP A 126 30.85 -7.38 9.23
N GLU A 127 29.58 -7.21 9.61
CA GLU A 127 29.20 -6.81 10.98
C GLU A 127 29.64 -7.84 12.02
N ALA A 128 29.49 -9.13 11.71
CA ALA A 128 29.94 -10.21 12.59
C ALA A 128 31.47 -10.20 12.74
N LEU A 129 32.21 -10.00 11.65
CA LEU A 129 33.66 -9.94 11.64
C LEU A 129 34.18 -8.75 12.47
N GLU A 130 33.60 -7.57 12.30
CA GLU A 130 33.93 -6.37 13.08
C GLU A 130 33.72 -6.57 14.59
N ASN A 131 32.68 -7.32 14.97
CA ASN A 131 32.38 -7.65 16.36
C ASN A 131 33.06 -8.94 16.86
N GLY A 132 33.98 -9.53 16.09
CA GLY A 132 34.68 -10.76 16.46
C GLY A 132 33.76 -11.97 16.66
N PHE A 133 32.69 -12.05 15.86
CA PHE A 133 31.62 -13.04 15.94
C PHE A 133 30.93 -13.10 17.31
N ARG A 134 30.84 -11.97 18.01
CA ARG A 134 30.12 -11.83 19.28
C ARG A 134 29.04 -10.77 19.19
N CYS A 135 27.92 -11.00 19.84
CA CYS A 135 26.84 -10.04 19.91
C CYS A 135 27.27 -8.80 20.72
N PRO A 136 27.20 -7.57 20.16
CA PRO A 136 27.59 -6.36 20.88
C PRO A 136 26.68 -6.02 22.06
N ARG A 137 25.48 -6.64 22.16
CA ARG A 137 24.53 -6.42 23.26
C ARG A 137 24.73 -7.33 24.46
N CYS A 138 25.05 -8.61 24.23
CA CYS A 138 25.09 -9.62 25.29
C CYS A 138 26.39 -10.45 25.33
N GLY A 139 27.35 -10.22 24.43
CA GLY A 139 28.64 -10.92 24.37
C GLY A 139 28.58 -12.38 23.91
N THR A 140 27.38 -12.92 23.67
CA THR A 140 27.16 -14.30 23.19
C THR A 140 27.71 -14.45 21.77
N SER A 141 28.32 -15.60 21.48
CA SER A 141 28.81 -15.90 20.13
C SER A 141 27.67 -15.93 19.11
N LEU A 142 27.93 -15.42 17.92
CA LEU A 142 26.97 -15.45 16.82
C LEU A 142 27.03 -16.80 16.09
N GLU A 143 25.88 -17.27 15.61
CA GLU A 143 25.73 -18.53 14.88
C GLU A 143 25.39 -18.28 13.42
N TYR A 144 25.84 -19.13 12.51
CA TYR A 144 25.48 -19.01 11.09
C TYR A 144 23.96 -19.07 10.90
N PHE A 145 23.43 -18.14 10.12
CA PHE A 145 22.00 -18.07 9.81
C PHE A 145 21.75 -18.44 8.35
N ASP A 146 21.12 -19.60 8.13
CA ASP A 146 20.65 -20.00 6.80
C ASP A 146 19.41 -19.19 6.40
N ASN A 147 19.59 -18.28 5.44
CA ASN A 147 18.51 -17.48 4.87
C ASN A 147 17.88 -18.08 3.61
N SER A 148 18.21 -19.33 3.23
CA SER A 148 17.71 -19.99 2.02
C SER A 148 16.18 -20.00 1.91
N ARG A 149 15.49 -20.14 3.05
CA ARG A 149 14.01 -20.09 3.11
C ARG A 149 13.47 -18.69 2.77
N ILE A 150 14.14 -17.63 3.22
CA ILE A 150 13.77 -16.24 2.96
C ILE A 150 13.99 -15.93 1.48
N VAL A 151 15.15 -16.32 0.93
CA VAL A 151 15.47 -16.16 -0.50
C VAL A 151 14.41 -16.84 -1.37
N LYS A 152 14.06 -18.11 -1.09
CA LYS A 152 13.00 -18.84 -1.81
C LYS A 152 11.64 -18.15 -1.72
N PHE A 153 11.27 -17.64 -0.54
CA PHE A 153 10.03 -16.91 -0.36
C PHE A 153 9.99 -15.61 -1.17
N LEU A 154 11.08 -14.83 -1.16
CA LEU A 154 11.19 -13.59 -1.92
C LEU A 154 11.12 -13.84 -3.43
N HIS A 155 11.84 -14.85 -3.94
CA HIS A 155 11.74 -15.27 -5.36
C HIS A 155 10.31 -15.59 -5.76
N LYS A 156 9.62 -16.41 -4.97
CA LYS A 156 8.22 -16.77 -5.24
C LYS A 156 7.32 -15.53 -5.29
N LYS A 157 7.45 -14.62 -4.31
CA LYS A 157 6.63 -13.41 -4.23
C LYS A 157 6.91 -12.41 -5.35
N ILE A 158 8.17 -12.30 -5.76
CA ILE A 158 8.57 -11.48 -6.90
C ILE A 158 7.94 -12.02 -8.18
N ALA A 159 8.05 -13.33 -8.44
CA ALA A 159 7.45 -13.96 -9.62
C ALA A 159 5.92 -13.79 -9.68
N GLU A 160 5.23 -14.02 -8.56
CA GLU A 160 3.77 -13.79 -8.45
C GLU A 160 3.40 -12.34 -8.79
N LEU A 161 4.16 -11.36 -8.28
CA LEU A 161 3.87 -9.94 -8.49
C LEU A 161 4.22 -9.48 -9.92
N GLU A 162 5.30 -10.01 -10.52
CA GLU A 162 5.68 -9.74 -11.90
C GLU A 162 4.62 -10.21 -12.90
N GLU A 163 4.07 -11.40 -12.68
CA GLU A 163 2.98 -11.94 -13.51
C GLU A 163 1.74 -11.02 -13.44
N ILE A 164 1.38 -10.56 -12.24
CA ILE A 164 0.26 -9.63 -12.04
C ILE A 164 0.50 -8.34 -12.82
N VAL A 165 1.66 -7.70 -12.65
CA VAL A 165 1.99 -6.41 -13.30
C VAL A 165 1.98 -6.57 -14.84
N HIS A 166 2.62 -7.61 -15.38
CA HIS A 166 2.66 -7.85 -16.82
C HIS A 166 1.28 -8.13 -17.42
N SER A 167 0.42 -8.85 -16.69
CA SER A 167 -0.95 -9.13 -17.13
C SER A 167 -1.82 -7.87 -17.20
N GLU A 168 -1.54 -6.88 -16.36
CA GLU A 168 -2.28 -5.62 -16.31
C GLU A 168 -1.84 -4.66 -17.42
N GLU A 169 -0.55 -4.60 -17.73
CA GLU A 169 0.00 -3.78 -18.83
C GLU A 169 -0.52 -4.23 -20.20
N LYS A 170 -0.63 -5.54 -20.44
CA LYS A 170 -1.19 -6.09 -21.69
C LYS A 170 -2.68 -5.82 -21.89
N ARG A 171 -3.41 -5.50 -20.82
CA ARG A 171 -4.87 -5.29 -20.82
C ARG A 171 -5.25 -3.79 -20.80
N GLY A 172 -4.26 -2.91 -20.69
CA GLY A 172 -4.42 -1.45 -20.77
C GLY A 172 -4.01 -0.86 -22.12
N LYS A 173 -3.56 -1.70 -23.06
CA LYS A 173 -3.41 -1.40 -24.49
C LYS A 173 -4.59 -1.98 -25.24
#